data_AF-A0A8D2EZH6-F1
#
_entry.id   AF-A0A8D2EZH6-F1
#
_cell.length_a   1.000
_cell.length_b   1.000
_cell.length_c   1.000
_cell.angle_alpha   90.00
_cell.angle_beta   90.00
_cell.angle_gamma   90.00
#
_symmetry.space_group_name_H-M   'P 1'
#
loop_
_entity.id
_entity.type
_entity.pdbx_description
1 polymer ?
#
loop_
_entity_poly.entity_id
_entity_poly.type
_entity_poly.pdbx_seq_one_letter_code
_entity_poly.pdbx_strand_id
1 'polypeptide(L)'
;MRSFGMTPVLPAFAGHVPKAVTRVFPQVNVTKMGSWGHFNCSYSCSFLLAPEDPMFPVIGSLFLRELVKEFGTDHIYGADTFNEMQPPSSAPSYLAAATTAVYEAMIAVDTEAVWLLQGWLFQHQPQFWGPAQIGAVLGAVPRGRLLVLDLFAESQPVYTRTASFQGQPFIWCMLHNFGGNHGLFGALEAVNRGPEAARLFPNSTMVGTGMAPEGISQNEVVYSLMAELGWRKDPVPDLAAWVTNFAAQRYGVSHPDAGAAWRLLLQSVYNCSGEACRGHNRSPLVRRPSLQMNTSVWYNRSSVFEAWRLLLTSAPSLAASPAFRYDLLDLTRQAVQELVSLYYEEARSAYLSKELTSLLRAGGVLAYELLPALDELLASDSRFLLGSWLEQARAAAVSEAEADFYEQNSRYQLTLWGPEGNILDYANKQLAGLVANYYTPRWRLFLEALADSVAQGIPFQQHQFDKNVFQLEQAFILSKQRYPSQPRGDTVDLAKKIFLKYYPRWVAGSW
;
A
#
# COMPACT_ATOMS: atom_id res chain seq x y z
N MET A 1 -19.08 14.63 -9.29
CA MET A 1 -17.81 15.20 -9.78
C MET A 1 -18.06 16.43 -10.64
N ARG A 2 -18.64 16.29 -11.84
CA ARG A 2 -18.94 17.41 -12.75
C ARG A 2 -19.72 18.57 -12.10
N SER A 3 -20.71 18.27 -11.25
CA SER A 3 -21.48 19.29 -10.52
C SER A 3 -20.64 20.17 -9.57
N PHE A 4 -19.47 19.68 -9.13
CA PHE A 4 -18.51 20.41 -8.30
C PHE A 4 -17.38 21.05 -9.12
N GLY A 5 -17.42 20.95 -10.46
CA GLY A 5 -16.34 21.42 -11.33
C GLY A 5 -15.09 20.52 -11.33
N MET A 6 -15.18 19.31 -10.78
CA MET A 6 -14.08 18.33 -10.87
C MET A 6 -14.04 17.68 -12.25
N THR A 7 -12.84 17.49 -12.79
CA THR A 7 -12.59 16.78 -14.06
C THR A 7 -12.36 15.29 -13.78
N PRO A 8 -13.30 14.38 -14.07
CA PRO A 8 -13.05 12.95 -14.02
C PRO A 8 -12.13 12.54 -15.16
N VAL A 9 -11.10 11.75 -14.85
CA VAL A 9 -10.23 11.12 -15.84
C VAL A 9 -10.87 9.80 -16.25
N LEU A 10 -11.05 9.58 -17.54
CA LEU A 10 -11.63 8.35 -18.09
C LEU A 10 -10.55 7.40 -18.60
N PRO A 11 -10.76 6.07 -18.64
CA PRO A 11 -9.79 5.15 -19.23
C PRO A 11 -9.70 5.27 -20.76
N ALA A 12 -8.58 4.85 -21.33
CA ALA A 12 -8.42 4.64 -22.78
C ALA A 12 -7.67 3.33 -23.09
N PHE A 13 -7.72 2.91 -24.34
CA PHE A 13 -7.06 1.69 -24.81
C PHE A 13 -5.54 1.87 -24.89
N ALA A 14 -4.79 1.00 -24.22
CA ALA A 14 -3.33 1.05 -24.15
C ALA A 14 -2.60 -0.03 -24.98
N GLY A 15 -3.31 -0.80 -25.83
CA GLY A 15 -2.73 -1.84 -26.69
C GLY A 15 -2.92 -3.30 -26.22
N HIS A 16 -3.30 -3.52 -24.95
CA HIS A 16 -3.50 -4.87 -24.41
C HIS A 16 -4.82 -5.49 -24.88
N VAL A 17 -4.76 -6.71 -25.43
CA VAL A 17 -5.94 -7.41 -25.96
C VAL A 17 -6.04 -8.85 -25.43
N PRO A 18 -7.27 -9.39 -25.29
CA PRO A 18 -7.45 -10.82 -25.00
C PRO A 18 -6.91 -11.69 -26.14
N LYS A 19 -6.39 -12.88 -25.82
CA LYS A 19 -5.97 -13.88 -26.82
C LYS A 19 -7.07 -14.18 -27.85
N ALA A 20 -8.34 -14.12 -27.45
CA ALA A 20 -9.48 -14.36 -28.34
C ALA A 20 -9.58 -13.38 -29.53
N VAL A 21 -8.93 -12.21 -29.48
CA VAL A 21 -8.87 -11.28 -30.61
C VAL A 21 -8.17 -11.93 -31.81
N THR A 22 -7.14 -12.74 -31.60
CA THR A 22 -6.42 -13.43 -32.70
C THR A 22 -7.26 -14.53 -33.35
N ARG A 23 -8.38 -14.94 -32.75
CA ARG A 23 -9.34 -15.85 -33.40
C ARG A 23 -10.20 -15.11 -34.42
N VAL A 24 -10.62 -13.89 -34.09
CA VAL A 24 -11.52 -13.08 -34.94
C VAL A 24 -10.73 -12.29 -35.99
N PHE A 25 -9.54 -11.82 -35.64
CA PHE A 25 -8.60 -11.16 -36.54
C PHE A 25 -7.28 -11.96 -36.57
N PRO A 26 -7.20 -13.04 -37.37
CA PRO A 26 -6.07 -13.97 -37.34
C PRO A 26 -4.74 -13.43 -37.87
N GLN A 27 -4.76 -12.26 -38.52
CA GLN A 27 -3.58 -11.63 -39.11
C GLN A 27 -2.97 -10.52 -38.24
N VAL A 28 -3.54 -10.24 -37.06
CA VAL A 28 -3.01 -9.20 -36.17
C VAL A 28 -1.60 -9.55 -35.69
N ASN A 29 -0.73 -8.56 -35.69
CA ASN A 29 0.60 -8.64 -35.14
C ASN A 29 0.55 -8.35 -33.63
N VAL A 30 0.86 -9.36 -32.83
CA VAL A 30 0.79 -9.29 -31.37
C VAL A 30 2.05 -9.84 -30.74
N THR A 31 2.53 -9.16 -29.71
CA THR A 31 3.63 -9.63 -28.87
C THR A 31 3.05 -10.14 -27.56
N LYS A 32 3.43 -11.36 -27.17
CA LYS A 32 3.09 -11.90 -25.86
C LYS A 32 4.08 -11.34 -24.82
N MET A 33 3.57 -10.63 -23.82
CA MET A 33 4.38 -10.05 -22.74
C MET A 33 4.92 -11.13 -21.80
N GLY A 34 5.90 -10.76 -20.97
CA GLY A 34 6.44 -11.62 -19.92
C GLY A 34 5.44 -11.91 -18.79
N SER A 35 5.83 -12.83 -17.91
CA SER A 35 5.13 -13.06 -16.64
C SER A 35 5.30 -11.84 -15.73
N TRP A 36 4.21 -11.38 -15.14
CA TRP A 36 4.20 -10.35 -14.10
C TRP A 36 3.74 -10.95 -12.76
N GLY A 37 4.33 -10.48 -11.66
CA GLY A 37 3.96 -10.92 -10.31
C GLY A 37 4.08 -12.43 -10.09
N HIS A 38 4.98 -13.12 -10.79
CA HIS A 38 5.13 -14.58 -10.76
C HIS A 38 3.91 -15.39 -11.23
N PHE A 39 2.93 -14.77 -11.90
CA PHE A 39 1.81 -15.50 -12.48
C PHE A 39 2.21 -16.21 -13.77
N ASN A 40 1.72 -17.43 -13.95
CA ASN A 40 1.86 -18.13 -15.22
C ASN A 40 0.99 -17.47 -16.33
N CYS A 41 1.19 -17.87 -17.58
CA CYS A 41 0.53 -17.26 -18.73
C CYS A 41 -0.98 -17.57 -18.87
N SER A 42 -1.59 -18.29 -17.91
CA SER A 42 -3.04 -18.39 -17.83
C SER A 42 -3.66 -17.12 -17.24
N TYR A 43 -2.91 -16.41 -16.38
CA TYR A 43 -3.37 -15.23 -15.65
C TYR A 43 -2.61 -13.95 -16.03
N SER A 44 -1.45 -14.08 -16.68
CA SER A 44 -0.59 -12.98 -17.12
C SER A 44 -0.13 -13.19 -18.57
N CYS A 45 1.05 -12.71 -18.94
CA CYS A 45 1.60 -12.79 -20.31
C CYS A 45 0.61 -12.23 -21.35
N SER A 46 0.10 -11.02 -21.10
CA SER A 46 -0.86 -10.34 -21.96
C SER A 46 -0.40 -10.31 -23.42
N PHE A 47 -1.35 -10.33 -24.34
CA PHE A 47 -1.07 -10.03 -25.74
C PHE A 47 -1.12 -8.50 -25.91
N LEU A 48 -0.02 -7.94 -26.40
CA LEU A 48 0.11 -6.52 -26.75
C LEU A 48 0.04 -6.41 -28.27
N LEU A 49 -0.95 -5.67 -28.77
CA LEU A 49 -1.09 -5.38 -30.19
C LEU A 49 0.04 -4.47 -30.65
N ALA A 50 0.66 -4.80 -31.79
CA ALA A 50 1.72 -3.98 -32.36
C ALA A 50 1.18 -2.58 -32.71
N PRO A 51 1.97 -1.51 -32.51
CA PRO A 51 1.49 -0.14 -32.68
C PRO A 51 1.00 0.19 -34.08
N GLU A 52 1.66 -0.36 -35.10
CA GLU A 52 1.34 -0.12 -36.51
C GLU A 52 0.31 -1.11 -37.06
N ASP A 53 -0.24 -1.99 -36.21
CA ASP A 53 -1.27 -2.91 -36.66
C ASP A 53 -2.55 -2.15 -37.05
N PRO A 54 -3.16 -2.40 -38.22
CA PRO A 54 -4.37 -1.71 -38.66
C PRO A 54 -5.55 -1.84 -37.68
N MET A 55 -5.57 -2.87 -36.84
CA MET A 55 -6.61 -3.04 -35.82
C MET A 55 -6.42 -2.17 -34.58
N PHE A 56 -5.23 -1.60 -34.35
CA PHE A 56 -4.97 -0.74 -33.19
C PHE A 56 -5.91 0.48 -33.14
N PRO A 57 -5.96 1.35 -34.17
CA PRO A 57 -6.87 2.50 -34.15
C PRO A 57 -8.34 2.07 -34.17
N VAL A 58 -8.69 0.93 -34.79
CA VAL A 58 -10.06 0.43 -34.84
C VAL A 58 -10.56 0.05 -33.44
N ILE A 59 -9.79 -0.75 -32.70
CA ILE A 59 -10.15 -1.18 -31.34
C ILE A 59 -10.14 0.02 -30.39
N GLY A 60 -9.07 0.82 -30.40
CA GLY A 60 -8.94 1.97 -29.51
C GLY A 60 -10.04 3.00 -29.70
N SER A 61 -10.36 3.35 -30.96
CA SER A 61 -11.43 4.30 -31.25
C SER A 61 -12.82 3.75 -30.92
N LEU A 62 -13.04 2.44 -31.13
CA LEU A 62 -14.33 1.82 -30.78
C LEU A 62 -14.54 1.83 -29.27
N PHE A 63 -13.52 1.45 -28.48
CA PHE A 63 -13.58 1.52 -27.02
C PHE A 63 -13.94 2.94 -26.55
N LEU A 64 -13.22 3.95 -27.06
CA LEU A 64 -13.41 5.32 -26.62
C LEU A 64 -14.78 5.88 -27.06
N ARG A 65 -15.26 5.57 -28.27
CA ARG A 65 -16.60 5.96 -28.72
C ARG A 65 -17.71 5.39 -27.84
N GLU A 66 -17.64 4.11 -27.49
CA GLU A 66 -18.66 3.50 -26.62
C GLU A 66 -18.59 4.09 -25.20
N LEU A 67 -17.39 4.32 -24.67
CA LEU A 67 -17.20 4.97 -23.37
C LEU A 67 -17.80 6.38 -23.33
N VAL A 68 -17.51 7.21 -24.34
CA VAL A 68 -18.02 8.58 -24.44
C VAL A 68 -19.54 8.59 -24.66
N LYS A 69 -20.07 7.64 -25.43
CA LYS A 69 -21.52 7.52 -25.64
C LYS A 69 -22.28 7.24 -24.34
N GLU A 70 -21.71 6.39 -23.48
CA GLU A 70 -22.33 6.05 -22.19
C GLU A 70 -22.15 7.15 -21.14
N PHE A 71 -20.95 7.73 -21.04
CA PHE A 71 -20.58 8.57 -19.89
C PHE A 71 -20.31 10.05 -20.22
N GLY A 72 -20.30 10.43 -21.50
CA GLY A 72 -19.71 11.70 -21.95
C GLY A 72 -18.19 11.73 -21.73
N THR A 73 -17.57 12.90 -21.85
CA THR A 73 -16.15 13.09 -21.57
C THR A 73 -15.84 14.47 -21.01
N ASP A 74 -14.70 14.56 -20.33
CA ASP A 74 -14.08 15.80 -19.86
C ASP A 74 -12.62 15.90 -20.40
N HIS A 75 -12.36 15.23 -21.53
CA HIS A 75 -11.17 15.31 -22.39
C HIS A 75 -9.84 14.81 -21.79
N ILE A 76 -9.83 14.27 -20.57
CA ILE A 76 -8.62 13.68 -19.98
C ILE A 76 -8.75 12.16 -19.89
N TYR A 77 -7.78 11.45 -20.47
CA TYR A 77 -7.79 9.99 -20.54
C TYR A 77 -6.54 9.36 -19.92
N GLY A 78 -6.72 8.33 -19.08
CA GLY A 78 -5.64 7.53 -18.50
C GLY A 78 -5.38 6.26 -19.30
N ALA A 79 -4.10 5.98 -19.60
CA ALA A 79 -3.68 4.75 -20.27
C ALA A 79 -2.19 4.47 -20.00
N ASP A 80 -1.83 3.22 -19.72
CA ASP A 80 -0.46 2.83 -19.39
C ASP A 80 -0.12 1.46 -19.98
N THR A 81 0.71 1.43 -21.03
CA THR A 81 1.06 0.18 -21.75
C THR A 81 2.13 -0.65 -21.04
N PHE A 82 3.02 0.00 -20.29
CA PHE A 82 4.25 -0.63 -19.79
C PHE A 82 4.42 -0.49 -18.28
N ASN A 83 3.32 -0.32 -17.54
CA ASN A 83 3.38 -0.28 -16.08
C ASN A 83 3.87 -1.64 -15.54
N GLU A 84 5.06 -1.65 -14.92
CA GLU A 84 5.76 -2.85 -14.42
C GLU A 84 6.01 -3.96 -15.45
N MET A 85 5.89 -3.65 -16.74
CA MET A 85 6.12 -4.59 -17.84
C MET A 85 7.19 -4.04 -18.76
N GLN A 86 8.28 -4.79 -18.92
CA GLN A 86 9.36 -4.37 -19.81
C GLN A 86 8.89 -4.40 -21.27
N PRO A 87 9.01 -3.30 -22.03
CA PRO A 87 8.70 -3.31 -23.46
C PRO A 87 9.56 -4.33 -24.22
N PRO A 88 9.05 -4.93 -25.31
CA PRO A 88 9.78 -5.95 -26.08
C PRO A 88 11.00 -5.40 -26.85
N SER A 89 11.12 -4.08 -26.98
CA SER A 89 12.28 -3.42 -27.59
C SER A 89 12.60 -2.12 -26.87
N SER A 90 13.89 -1.84 -26.65
CA SER A 90 14.41 -0.58 -26.10
C SER A 90 14.71 0.47 -27.18
N ALA A 91 14.39 0.18 -28.45
CA ALA A 91 14.60 1.09 -29.56
C ALA A 91 13.68 2.33 -29.42
N PRO A 92 14.23 3.56 -29.46
CA PRO A 92 13.43 4.78 -29.39
C PRO A 92 12.29 4.84 -30.42
N SER A 93 12.51 4.37 -31.64
CA SER A 93 11.46 4.32 -32.68
C SER A 93 10.27 3.44 -32.30
N TYR A 94 10.52 2.26 -31.70
CA TYR A 94 9.46 1.37 -31.23
C TYR A 94 8.65 2.01 -30.09
N LEU A 95 9.34 2.58 -29.10
CA LEU A 95 8.70 3.21 -27.94
C LEU A 95 7.87 4.44 -28.34
N ALA A 96 8.39 5.24 -29.28
CA ALA A 96 7.66 6.36 -29.85
C ALA A 96 6.42 5.89 -30.62
N ALA A 97 6.52 4.85 -31.46
CA ALA A 97 5.38 4.29 -32.18
C ALA A 97 4.31 3.71 -31.23
N ALA A 98 4.73 2.96 -30.20
CA ALA A 98 3.84 2.43 -29.16
C ALA A 98 3.05 3.54 -28.46
N THR A 99 3.73 4.64 -28.10
CA THR A 99 3.11 5.80 -27.45
C THR A 99 2.19 6.55 -28.41
N THR A 100 2.65 6.79 -29.64
CA THR A 100 1.88 7.51 -30.67
C THR A 100 0.58 6.79 -31.00
N ALA A 101 0.62 5.46 -31.17
CA ALA A 101 -0.57 4.67 -31.51
C ALA A 101 -1.71 4.81 -30.47
N VAL A 102 -1.36 4.83 -29.17
CA VAL A 102 -2.32 5.06 -28.09
C VAL A 102 -2.93 6.46 -28.19
N TYR A 103 -2.08 7.49 -28.33
CA TYR A 103 -2.54 8.87 -28.40
C TYR A 103 -3.38 9.16 -29.65
N GLU A 104 -2.97 8.64 -30.82
CA GLU A 104 -3.72 8.74 -32.07
C GLU A 104 -5.10 8.10 -31.97
N ALA A 105 -5.22 6.95 -31.30
CA ALA A 105 -6.51 6.32 -31.05
C ALA A 105 -7.44 7.17 -30.17
N MET A 106 -6.89 7.98 -29.25
CA MET A 106 -7.67 8.95 -28.47
C MET A 106 -8.16 10.09 -29.36
N ILE A 107 -7.26 10.77 -30.08
CA ILE A 107 -7.60 11.94 -30.89
C ILE A 107 -8.41 11.63 -32.15
N ALA A 108 -8.44 10.36 -32.56
CA ALA A 108 -9.34 9.89 -33.61
C ALA A 108 -10.82 9.97 -33.22
N VAL A 109 -11.12 10.10 -31.93
CA VAL A 109 -12.49 10.25 -31.39
C VAL A 109 -12.68 11.61 -30.74
N ASP A 110 -11.70 12.08 -29.98
CA ASP A 110 -11.75 13.34 -29.24
C ASP A 110 -10.46 14.16 -29.46
N THR A 111 -10.54 15.16 -30.34
CA THR A 111 -9.38 16.00 -30.71
C THR A 111 -8.88 16.90 -29.57
N GLU A 112 -9.64 17.04 -28.48
CA GLU A 112 -9.27 17.77 -27.26
C GLU A 112 -8.54 16.89 -26.23
N ALA A 113 -8.38 15.59 -26.52
CA ALA A 113 -7.76 14.63 -25.61
C ALA A 113 -6.41 15.10 -25.03
N VAL A 114 -6.31 15.02 -23.70
CA VAL A 114 -5.06 15.07 -22.94
C VAL A 114 -4.86 13.70 -22.30
N TRP A 115 -3.71 13.10 -22.55
CA TRP A 115 -3.36 11.80 -21.98
C TRP A 115 -2.69 11.98 -20.60
N LEU A 116 -3.33 11.47 -19.56
CA LEU A 116 -2.75 11.30 -18.24
C LEU A 116 -1.92 10.00 -18.18
N LEU A 117 -0.60 10.11 -18.04
CA LEU A 117 0.34 8.98 -18.01
C LEU A 117 0.93 8.79 -16.61
N GLN A 118 1.00 7.57 -16.10
CA GLN A 118 1.73 7.27 -14.87
C GLN A 118 3.25 7.22 -15.11
N GLY A 119 4.01 8.02 -14.35
CA GLY A 119 5.47 8.03 -14.39
C GLY A 119 6.14 6.84 -13.65
N TRP A 120 5.35 5.94 -13.05
CA TRP A 120 5.85 4.81 -12.24
C TRP A 120 6.84 3.92 -13.00
N LEU A 121 6.55 3.59 -14.26
CA LEU A 121 7.42 2.75 -15.08
C LEU A 121 8.87 3.27 -15.18
N PHE A 122 9.05 4.59 -15.25
CA PHE A 122 10.38 5.22 -15.31
C PHE A 122 11.16 5.03 -14.01
N GLN A 123 10.44 4.95 -12.88
CA GLN A 123 11.00 4.70 -11.55
C GLN A 123 11.22 3.21 -11.28
N HIS A 124 10.28 2.36 -11.67
CA HIS A 124 10.24 0.94 -11.36
C HIS A 124 11.30 0.14 -12.15
N GLN A 125 11.52 0.47 -13.43
CA GLN A 125 12.50 -0.20 -14.30
C GLN A 125 13.56 0.79 -14.84
N PRO A 126 14.36 1.42 -13.98
CA PRO A 126 15.30 2.46 -14.38
C PRO A 126 16.45 1.94 -15.26
N GLN A 127 16.71 0.63 -15.23
CA GLN A 127 17.70 -0.02 -16.11
C GLN A 127 17.23 -0.09 -17.57
N PHE A 128 15.92 -0.17 -17.81
CA PHE A 128 15.34 -0.13 -19.15
C PHE A 128 15.10 1.32 -19.59
N TRP A 129 14.51 2.14 -18.71
CA TRP A 129 14.08 3.50 -18.99
C TRP A 129 15.24 4.50 -18.89
N GLY A 130 16.19 4.40 -19.81
CA GLY A 130 17.27 5.37 -19.99
C GLY A 130 16.79 6.68 -20.64
N PRO A 131 17.65 7.72 -20.71
CA PRO A 131 17.26 9.04 -21.23
C PRO A 131 16.65 9.02 -22.65
N ALA A 132 17.18 8.18 -23.54
CA ALA A 132 16.67 8.05 -24.91
C ALA A 132 15.30 7.35 -24.96
N GLN A 133 15.08 6.35 -24.11
CA GLN A 133 13.81 5.63 -24.01
C GLN A 133 12.71 6.51 -23.44
N ILE A 134 13.01 7.25 -22.37
CA ILE A 134 12.09 8.23 -21.78
C ILE A 134 11.77 9.33 -22.79
N GLY A 135 12.78 9.89 -23.46
CA GLY A 135 12.58 10.93 -24.47
C GLY A 135 11.73 10.47 -25.65
N ALA A 136 11.84 9.20 -26.06
CA ALA A 136 11.00 8.62 -27.11
C ALA A 136 9.50 8.63 -26.76
N VAL A 137 9.16 8.33 -25.51
CA VAL A 137 7.76 8.36 -25.03
C VAL A 137 7.29 9.81 -24.88
N LEU A 138 8.04 10.64 -24.16
CA LEU A 138 7.63 12.02 -23.86
C LEU A 138 7.53 12.91 -25.10
N GLY A 139 8.36 12.65 -26.12
CA GLY A 139 8.38 13.37 -27.39
C GLY A 139 7.40 12.86 -28.45
N ALA A 140 6.78 11.69 -28.24
CA ALA A 140 5.83 11.10 -29.19
C ALA A 140 4.44 11.76 -29.18
N VAL A 141 4.13 12.53 -28.13
CA VAL A 141 2.85 13.24 -27.97
C VAL A 141 3.13 14.74 -27.96
N PRO A 142 2.28 15.59 -28.60
CA PRO A 142 2.49 17.04 -28.58
C PRO A 142 2.65 17.60 -27.17
N ARG A 143 3.51 18.61 -27.02
CA ARG A 143 3.74 19.24 -25.71
C ARG A 143 2.43 19.79 -25.14
N GLY A 144 2.14 19.46 -23.88
CA GLY A 144 0.90 19.86 -23.20
C GLY A 144 -0.27 18.90 -23.40
N ARG A 145 -0.13 17.89 -24.27
CA ARG A 145 -1.15 16.83 -24.47
C ARG A 145 -0.81 15.53 -23.74
N LEU A 146 0.37 15.46 -23.10
CA LEU A 146 0.74 14.40 -22.18
C LEU A 146 0.93 15.02 -20.78
N LEU A 147 0.03 14.70 -19.85
CA LEU A 147 0.09 15.09 -18.45
C LEU A 147 0.67 13.93 -17.65
N VAL A 148 1.88 14.08 -17.12
CA VAL A 148 2.56 12.97 -16.42
C VAL A 148 2.33 13.05 -14.91
N LEU A 149 1.91 11.94 -14.29
CA LEU A 149 1.93 11.80 -12.85
C LEU A 149 3.34 11.38 -12.42
N ASP A 150 4.09 12.26 -11.77
CA ASP A 150 5.31 11.85 -11.06
C ASP A 150 4.89 11.15 -9.76
N LEU A 151 4.58 9.86 -9.90
CA LEU A 151 3.64 9.16 -9.02
C LEU A 151 4.15 9.01 -7.58
N PHE A 152 5.47 8.92 -7.41
CA PHE A 152 6.14 8.66 -6.13
C PHE A 152 7.20 9.72 -5.83
N ALA A 153 6.83 10.99 -6.04
CA ALA A 153 7.77 12.10 -6.07
C ALA A 153 8.30 12.53 -4.70
N GLU A 154 7.68 12.08 -3.60
CA GLU A 154 8.20 12.32 -2.24
C GLU A 154 9.45 11.50 -1.92
N SER A 155 9.71 10.42 -2.66
CA SER A 155 10.89 9.57 -2.45
C SER A 155 11.71 9.33 -3.71
N GLN A 156 11.08 9.18 -4.87
CA GLN A 156 11.72 8.80 -6.12
C GLN A 156 11.25 9.68 -7.29
N PRO A 157 11.44 11.02 -7.22
CA PRO A 157 10.94 11.94 -8.23
C PRO A 157 11.63 11.73 -9.59
N VAL A 158 10.84 11.56 -10.64
CA VAL A 158 11.31 11.40 -12.02
C VAL A 158 11.58 12.74 -12.70
N TYR A 159 10.89 13.81 -12.32
CA TYR A 159 11.07 15.16 -12.89
C TYR A 159 12.53 15.64 -12.79
N THR A 160 13.22 15.28 -11.70
CA THR A 160 14.59 15.70 -11.39
C THR A 160 15.62 15.19 -12.40
N ARG A 161 15.41 13.99 -12.96
CA ARG A 161 16.33 13.30 -13.86
C ARG A 161 15.88 13.29 -15.32
N THR A 162 14.79 13.96 -15.62
CA THR A 162 14.21 14.07 -16.98
C THR A 162 14.09 15.51 -17.46
N ALA A 163 14.76 16.45 -16.78
CA ALA A 163 14.67 17.89 -17.03
C ALA A 163 13.20 18.36 -17.05
N SER A 164 12.45 18.04 -15.99
CA SER A 164 11.01 18.29 -15.89
C SER A 164 10.22 17.67 -17.04
N PHE A 165 10.38 16.35 -17.23
CA PHE A 165 9.73 15.57 -18.28
C PHE A 165 9.86 16.19 -19.68
N GLN A 166 11.05 16.73 -19.99
CA GLN A 166 11.38 17.32 -21.29
C GLN A 166 10.38 18.41 -21.76
N GLY A 167 9.76 19.10 -20.80
CA GLY A 167 8.79 20.16 -21.05
C GLY A 167 7.33 19.70 -21.13
N GLN A 168 7.01 18.42 -20.94
CA GLN A 168 5.63 17.98 -20.72
C GLN A 168 5.14 18.41 -19.32
N PRO A 169 3.87 18.80 -19.15
CA PRO A 169 3.33 19.13 -17.83
C PRO A 169 3.31 17.90 -16.92
N PHE A 170 3.56 18.10 -15.64
CA PHE A 170 3.49 17.02 -14.65
C PHE A 170 2.79 17.42 -13.35
N ILE A 171 2.26 16.41 -12.66
CA ILE A 171 1.70 16.52 -11.31
C ILE A 171 2.66 15.83 -10.35
N TRP A 172 3.14 16.56 -9.34
CA TRP A 172 3.93 16.00 -8.26
C TRP A 172 3.02 15.20 -7.34
N CYS A 173 3.17 13.88 -7.26
CA CYS A 173 2.30 13.04 -6.44
C CYS A 173 3.05 12.51 -5.23
N MET A 174 2.35 12.48 -4.09
CA MET A 174 2.72 11.67 -2.94
C MET A 174 2.03 10.30 -3.08
N LEU A 175 2.82 9.22 -3.22
CA LEU A 175 2.28 7.85 -3.24
C LEU A 175 1.98 7.39 -1.82
N HIS A 176 2.96 7.52 -0.93
CA HIS A 176 2.94 7.20 0.49
C HIS A 176 2.67 5.72 0.82
N ASN A 177 1.47 5.22 0.54
CA ASN A 177 0.99 3.91 0.98
C ASN A 177 1.00 2.89 -0.15
N PHE A 178 1.54 1.71 0.15
CA PHE A 178 1.52 0.56 -0.73
C PHE A 178 0.66 -0.56 -0.13
N GLY A 179 -0.15 -1.21 -0.96
CA GLY A 179 -1.02 -2.34 -0.61
C GLY A 179 -2.20 -1.99 0.31
N GLY A 180 -2.42 -0.72 0.67
CA GLY A 180 -3.36 -0.36 1.73
C GLY A 180 -2.88 -0.80 3.11
N ASN A 181 -1.58 -1.01 3.30
CA ASN A 181 -1.05 -1.60 4.54
C ASN A 181 -1.31 -0.69 5.74
N HIS A 182 -1.77 -1.25 6.85
CA HIS A 182 -1.71 -0.56 8.14
C HIS A 182 -0.26 -0.50 8.64
N GLY A 183 0.04 0.46 9.51
CA GLY A 183 1.38 0.72 10.04
C GLY A 183 1.61 2.23 10.13
N LEU A 184 2.21 2.71 11.21
CA LEU A 184 2.53 4.13 11.30
C LEU A 184 3.75 4.43 10.44
N PHE A 185 3.58 5.23 9.38
CA PHE A 185 4.63 5.59 8.43
C PHE A 185 4.36 6.97 7.84
N GLY A 186 5.44 7.69 7.54
CA GLY A 186 5.42 8.90 6.71
C GLY A 186 6.82 9.46 6.53
N ALA A 187 6.97 10.29 5.49
CA ALA A 187 8.17 11.10 5.24
C ALA A 187 7.76 12.58 5.19
N LEU A 188 7.13 13.08 6.26
CA LEU A 188 6.42 14.38 6.26
C LEU A 188 7.32 15.55 5.90
N GLU A 189 8.61 15.53 6.27
CA GLU A 189 9.54 16.59 5.88
C GLU A 189 9.76 16.64 4.35
N ALA A 190 9.90 15.47 3.72
CA ALA A 190 10.05 15.35 2.27
C ALA A 190 8.77 15.78 1.54
N VAL A 191 7.61 15.40 2.08
CA VAL A 191 6.30 15.80 1.54
C VAL A 191 6.09 17.31 1.67
N ASN A 192 6.40 17.90 2.83
CA ASN A 192 6.23 19.32 3.11
C ASN A 192 7.05 20.22 2.16
N ARG A 193 8.26 19.79 1.80
CA ARG A 193 9.19 20.55 0.94
C ARG A 193 9.12 20.16 -0.54
N GLY A 194 8.60 18.99 -0.87
CA GLY A 194 8.63 18.41 -2.21
C GLY A 194 7.98 19.29 -3.29
N PRO A 195 6.72 19.73 -3.11
CA PRO A 195 6.04 20.60 -4.07
C PRO A 195 6.78 21.93 -4.34
N GLU A 196 7.37 22.54 -3.30
CA GLU A 196 8.16 23.77 -3.46
C GLU A 196 9.43 23.50 -4.29
N ALA A 197 10.17 22.45 -3.96
CA ALA A 197 11.37 22.05 -4.70
C ALA A 197 11.06 21.72 -6.17
N ALA A 198 9.93 21.08 -6.44
CA ALA A 198 9.48 20.78 -7.79
C ALA A 198 9.08 22.04 -8.57
N ARG A 199 8.44 23.02 -7.92
CA ARG A 199 8.08 24.31 -8.53
C ARG A 199 9.31 25.18 -8.84
N LEU A 200 10.31 25.19 -7.96
CA LEU A 200 11.55 25.95 -8.11
C LEU A 200 12.58 25.28 -9.03
N PHE A 201 12.32 24.05 -9.48
CA PHE A 201 13.22 23.33 -10.37
C PHE A 201 13.42 24.08 -11.70
N PRO A 202 14.63 24.11 -12.29
CA PRO A 202 14.89 24.82 -13.54
C PRO A 202 13.94 24.38 -14.66
N ASN A 203 13.26 25.35 -15.28
CA ASN A 203 12.25 25.12 -16.32
C ASN A 203 11.13 24.16 -15.89
N SER A 204 10.75 24.18 -14.61
CA SER A 204 9.67 23.34 -14.09
C SER A 204 8.39 23.51 -14.91
N THR A 205 7.79 22.36 -15.23
CA THR A 205 6.48 22.23 -15.89
C THR A 205 5.46 21.63 -14.93
N MET A 206 5.68 21.78 -13.63
CA MET A 206 4.74 21.35 -12.60
C MET A 206 3.43 22.15 -12.72
N VAL A 207 2.31 21.44 -12.87
CA VAL A 207 0.96 22.05 -12.98
C VAL A 207 0.03 21.67 -11.83
N GLY A 208 0.47 20.81 -10.92
CA GLY A 208 -0.35 20.43 -9.78
C GLY A 208 0.36 19.50 -8.80
N THR A 209 -0.35 19.18 -7.73
CA THR A 209 0.02 18.23 -6.69
C THR A 209 -1.04 17.13 -6.58
N GLY A 210 -0.63 15.89 -6.26
CA GLY A 210 -1.53 14.74 -6.17
C GLY A 210 -1.30 13.87 -4.92
N MET A 211 -2.33 13.13 -4.55
CA MET A 211 -2.25 12.02 -3.59
C MET A 211 -2.63 10.74 -4.33
N ALA A 212 -1.70 9.79 -4.43
CA ALA A 212 -1.90 8.55 -5.17
C ALA A 212 -1.63 7.30 -4.31
N PRO A 213 -2.26 7.16 -3.14
CA PRO A 213 -2.06 5.97 -2.32
C PRO A 213 -2.69 4.74 -2.97
N GLU A 214 -2.03 3.60 -2.89
CA GLU A 214 -2.61 2.34 -3.36
C GLU A 214 -3.81 1.91 -2.51
N GLY A 215 -3.84 2.28 -1.23
CA GLY A 215 -5.01 2.13 -0.38
C GLY A 215 -5.15 3.28 0.62
N ILE A 216 -6.40 3.64 0.93
CA ILE A 216 -6.76 4.70 1.86
C ILE A 216 -7.05 4.14 3.27
N SER A 217 -7.67 4.94 4.14
CA SER A 217 -8.09 4.53 5.50
C SER A 217 -6.91 4.16 6.42
N GLN A 218 -5.80 4.88 6.30
CA GLN A 218 -4.64 4.82 7.19
C GLN A 218 -3.92 6.18 7.22
N ASN A 219 -3.09 6.40 8.25
CA ASN A 219 -2.18 7.55 8.38
C ASN A 219 -2.79 8.91 7.97
N GLU A 220 -4.00 9.21 8.45
CA GLU A 220 -4.79 10.38 8.03
C GLU A 220 -4.04 11.72 8.16
N VAL A 221 -3.10 11.82 9.11
CA VAL A 221 -2.21 12.98 9.27
C VAL A 221 -1.40 13.29 8.01
N VAL A 222 -0.94 12.27 7.27
CA VAL A 222 -0.11 12.45 6.07
C VAL A 222 -0.94 13.03 4.93
N TYR A 223 -2.16 12.52 4.77
CA TYR A 223 -3.10 13.01 3.77
C TYR A 223 -3.64 14.40 4.11
N SER A 224 -3.80 14.71 5.41
CA SER A 224 -4.14 16.06 5.84
C SER A 224 -3.08 17.07 5.38
N LEU A 225 -1.79 16.78 5.62
CA LEU A 225 -0.71 17.67 5.19
C LEU A 225 -0.68 17.81 3.67
N MET A 226 -0.73 16.69 2.93
CA MET A 226 -0.61 16.73 1.47
C MET A 226 -1.79 17.44 0.81
N ALA A 227 -3.01 17.28 1.34
CA ALA A 227 -4.18 18.02 0.88
C ALA A 227 -4.04 19.53 1.12
N GLU A 228 -3.51 19.95 2.28
CA GLU A 228 -3.23 21.36 2.57
C GLU A 228 -2.19 21.93 1.59
N LEU A 229 -1.13 21.19 1.26
CA LEU A 229 -0.09 21.63 0.32
C LEU A 229 -0.62 21.89 -1.08
N GLY A 230 -1.75 21.29 -1.48
CA GLY A 230 -2.43 21.63 -2.73
C GLY A 230 -2.97 23.05 -2.80
N TRP A 231 -3.18 23.70 -1.64
CA TRP A 231 -3.70 25.07 -1.53
C TRP A 231 -2.67 26.08 -1.03
N ARG A 232 -1.55 25.62 -0.47
CA ARG A 232 -0.52 26.49 0.08
C ARG A 232 0.44 27.00 -1.00
N LYS A 233 0.95 28.22 -0.80
CA LYS A 233 2.04 28.76 -1.61
C LYS A 233 3.39 28.18 -1.17
N ASP A 234 3.57 28.08 0.14
CA ASP A 234 4.81 27.71 0.81
C ASP A 234 4.60 26.51 1.74
N PRO A 235 5.66 25.77 2.09
CA PRO A 235 5.60 24.71 3.09
C PRO A 235 4.97 25.17 4.42
N VAL A 236 4.52 24.22 5.22
CA VAL A 236 4.18 24.49 6.61
C VAL A 236 5.49 24.82 7.36
N PRO A 237 5.62 26.01 7.98
CA PRO A 237 6.90 26.46 8.54
C PRO A 237 7.31 25.71 9.82
N ASP A 238 6.33 25.24 10.59
CA ASP A 238 6.55 24.46 11.81
C ASP A 238 5.59 23.26 11.84
N LEU A 239 6.12 22.09 11.49
CA LEU A 239 5.36 20.83 11.49
C LEU A 239 4.97 20.38 12.91
N ALA A 240 5.73 20.75 13.95
CA ALA A 240 5.42 20.37 15.33
C ALA A 240 4.22 21.15 15.87
N ALA A 241 4.14 22.45 15.56
CA ALA A 241 2.95 23.26 15.83
C ALA A 241 1.75 22.77 15.00
N TRP A 242 1.97 22.47 13.71
CA TRP A 242 0.92 21.96 12.82
C TRP A 242 0.34 20.63 13.29
N VAL A 243 1.16 19.64 13.66
CA VAL A 243 0.65 18.33 14.11
C VAL A 243 -0.08 18.44 15.47
N THR A 244 0.35 19.37 16.32
CA THR A 244 -0.34 19.67 17.58
C THR A 244 -1.73 20.27 17.31
N ASN A 245 -1.85 21.16 16.33
CA ASN A 245 -3.13 21.75 15.91
C ASN A 245 -4.03 20.73 15.22
N PHE A 246 -3.47 19.86 14.37
CA PHE A 246 -4.19 18.74 13.76
C PHE A 246 -4.86 17.88 14.83
N ALA A 247 -4.11 17.46 15.84
CA ALA A 247 -4.64 16.67 16.95
C ALA A 247 -5.73 17.42 17.73
N ALA A 248 -5.52 18.70 18.03
CA ALA A 248 -6.48 19.52 18.76
C ALA A 248 -7.81 19.65 18.02
N GLN A 249 -7.77 19.93 16.71
CA GLN A 249 -8.97 20.03 15.87
C GLN A 249 -9.67 18.69 15.74
N ARG A 250 -8.91 17.61 15.51
CA ARG A 250 -9.43 16.25 15.37
C ARG A 250 -10.15 15.75 16.63
N TYR A 251 -9.65 16.12 17.81
CA TYR A 251 -10.25 15.71 19.09
C TYR A 251 -11.28 16.71 19.65
N GLY A 252 -11.37 17.90 19.07
CA GLY A 252 -12.24 18.98 19.56
C GLY A 252 -11.69 19.72 20.79
N VAL A 253 -10.48 19.37 21.26
CA VAL A 253 -9.82 20.01 22.39
C VAL A 253 -8.30 19.86 22.28
N SER A 254 -7.56 20.92 22.62
CA SER A 254 -6.10 20.87 22.70
C SER A 254 -5.67 20.26 24.03
N HIS A 255 -5.29 18.98 24.03
CA HIS A 255 -4.82 18.27 25.22
C HIS A 255 -3.28 18.18 25.23
N PRO A 256 -2.59 18.55 26.33
CA PRO A 256 -1.13 18.61 26.37
C PRO A 256 -0.46 17.27 26.07
N ASP A 257 -0.92 16.18 26.69
CA ASP A 257 -0.33 14.84 26.46
C ASP A 257 -0.58 14.32 25.05
N ALA A 258 -1.78 14.53 24.49
CA ALA A 258 -2.09 14.12 23.13
C ALA A 258 -1.25 14.90 22.11
N GLY A 259 -1.10 16.22 22.29
CA GLY A 259 -0.21 17.03 21.46
C GLY A 259 1.25 16.63 21.57
N ALA A 260 1.73 16.25 22.77
CA ALA A 260 3.07 15.71 22.96
C ALA A 260 3.26 14.35 22.28
N ALA A 261 2.27 13.45 22.37
CA ALA A 261 2.29 12.16 21.68
C ALA A 261 2.40 12.34 20.16
N TRP A 262 1.60 13.23 19.57
CA TRP A 262 1.66 13.51 18.13
C TRP A 262 3.00 14.11 17.69
N ARG A 263 3.63 14.96 18.51
CA ARG A 263 5.00 15.45 18.23
C ARG A 263 6.05 14.34 18.29
N LEU A 264 5.91 13.38 19.21
CA LEU A 264 6.77 12.20 19.26
C LEU A 264 6.61 11.33 18.01
N LEU A 265 5.38 11.13 17.52
CA LEU A 265 5.11 10.39 16.28
C LEU A 265 5.64 11.13 15.06
N LEU A 266 5.47 12.46 15.01
CA LEU A 266 6.02 13.32 13.96
C LEU A 266 7.51 13.09 13.78
N GLN A 267 8.31 13.19 14.85
CA GLN A 267 9.77 13.06 14.77
C GLN A 267 10.27 11.61 14.62
N SER A 268 9.38 10.61 14.61
CA SER A 268 9.73 9.19 14.55
C SER A 268 9.11 8.49 13.33
N VAL A 269 7.98 7.82 13.51
CA VAL A 269 7.29 7.02 12.48
C VAL A 269 6.94 7.85 11.25
N TYR A 270 6.65 9.15 11.42
CA TYR A 270 6.26 10.06 10.33
C TYR A 270 7.42 10.89 9.75
N ASN A 271 8.66 10.62 10.13
CA ASN A 271 9.84 11.29 9.58
C ASN A 271 10.89 10.29 9.07
N CYS A 272 10.45 9.30 8.27
CA CYS A 272 11.37 8.51 7.48
C CYS A 272 12.13 9.43 6.51
N SER A 273 13.46 9.34 6.50
CA SER A 273 14.33 10.13 5.62
C SER A 273 15.25 9.25 4.79
N GLY A 274 15.60 9.71 3.59
CA GLY A 274 16.48 9.02 2.65
C GLY A 274 15.73 8.27 1.55
N GLU A 275 16.47 7.73 0.59
CA GLU A 275 15.92 7.20 -0.66
C GLU A 275 15.16 5.88 -0.50
N ALA A 276 15.36 5.16 0.61
CA ALA A 276 14.79 3.84 0.88
C ALA A 276 13.42 3.87 1.60
N CYS A 277 12.85 5.05 1.87
CA CYS A 277 11.55 5.16 2.54
C CYS A 277 10.42 4.64 1.65
N ARG A 278 9.70 3.61 2.12
CA ARG A 278 8.56 3.00 1.43
C ARG A 278 7.48 2.65 2.45
N GLY A 279 6.22 3.00 2.19
CA GLY A 279 5.08 2.64 3.05
C GLY A 279 4.62 1.18 2.91
N HIS A 280 5.55 0.23 2.74
CA HIS A 280 5.25 -1.20 2.81
C HIS A 280 5.42 -1.68 4.24
N ASN A 281 4.39 -2.30 4.83
CA ASN A 281 4.58 -2.98 6.10
C ASN A 281 5.31 -4.31 5.88
N ARG A 282 6.55 -4.40 6.36
CA ARG A 282 7.40 -5.59 6.32
C ARG A 282 7.73 -6.13 7.72
N SER A 283 6.99 -5.69 8.74
CA SER A 283 7.19 -6.15 10.11
C SER A 283 6.89 -7.66 10.24
N PRO A 284 7.51 -8.34 11.22
CA PRO A 284 7.25 -9.75 11.47
C PRO A 284 5.77 -10.10 11.64
N LEU A 285 4.99 -9.23 12.28
CA LEU A 285 3.56 -9.43 12.52
C LEU A 285 2.78 -9.88 11.26
N VAL A 286 3.05 -9.25 10.12
CA VAL A 286 2.24 -9.41 8.90
C VAL A 286 2.89 -10.29 7.83
N ARG A 287 4.12 -10.77 8.05
CA ARG A 287 4.89 -11.54 7.07
C ARG A 287 4.96 -13.02 7.45
N ARG A 288 5.23 -13.88 6.47
CA ARG A 288 5.50 -15.30 6.71
C ARG A 288 6.66 -15.45 7.69
N PRO A 289 6.49 -16.15 8.83
CA PRO A 289 7.57 -16.35 9.78
C PRO A 289 8.78 -17.06 9.16
N SER A 290 9.97 -16.64 9.57
CA SER A 290 11.25 -17.22 9.16
C SER A 290 12.32 -16.90 10.20
N LEU A 291 13.44 -17.62 10.20
CA LEU A 291 14.60 -17.28 11.03
C LEU A 291 15.36 -16.03 10.53
N GLN A 292 15.04 -15.51 9.34
CA GLN A 292 15.81 -14.46 8.64
C GLN A 292 15.03 -13.14 8.49
N MET A 293 14.02 -12.90 9.33
CA MET A 293 13.26 -11.63 9.29
C MET A 293 14.12 -10.47 9.80
N ASN A 294 14.04 -9.33 9.12
CA ASN A 294 14.69 -8.08 9.53
C ASN A 294 13.73 -7.24 10.38
N THR A 295 14.17 -6.88 11.57
CA THR A 295 13.40 -6.10 12.56
C THR A 295 13.87 -4.65 12.68
N SER A 296 14.81 -4.19 11.85
CA SER A 296 15.21 -2.78 11.83
C SER A 296 14.06 -1.85 11.44
N VAL A 297 14.06 -0.62 11.98
CA VAL A 297 13.12 0.46 11.66
C VAL A 297 13.88 1.78 11.56
N TRP A 298 13.28 2.79 10.92
CA TRP A 298 13.89 4.10 10.66
C TRP A 298 13.80 5.09 11.84
N TYR A 299 13.34 4.64 13.01
CA TYR A 299 13.11 5.49 14.18
C TYR A 299 13.51 4.79 15.49
N ASN A 300 13.58 5.57 16.57
CA ASN A 300 13.71 5.02 17.92
C ASN A 300 12.35 4.49 18.41
N ARG A 301 12.27 3.19 18.69
CA ARG A 301 11.06 2.52 19.20
C ARG A 301 10.50 3.14 20.48
N SER A 302 11.38 3.69 21.32
CA SER A 302 10.97 4.36 22.55
C SER A 302 9.98 5.50 22.27
N SER A 303 10.12 6.23 21.16
CA SER A 303 9.19 7.29 20.77
C SER A 303 7.76 6.79 20.57
N VAL A 304 7.57 5.57 20.05
CA VAL A 304 6.24 4.95 19.87
C VAL A 304 5.65 4.56 21.22
N PHE A 305 6.42 3.92 22.10
CA PHE A 305 5.95 3.53 23.42
C PHE A 305 5.63 4.73 24.32
N GLU A 306 6.42 5.81 24.26
CA GLU A 306 6.13 7.05 24.98
C GLU A 306 4.92 7.80 24.41
N ALA A 307 4.78 7.86 23.08
CA ALA A 307 3.59 8.42 22.46
C ALA A 307 2.33 7.64 22.88
N TRP A 308 2.43 6.30 22.93
CA TRP A 308 1.34 5.44 23.38
C TRP A 308 0.96 5.72 24.84
N ARG A 309 1.94 5.82 25.74
CA ARG A 309 1.72 6.18 27.15
C ARG A 309 1.01 7.53 27.28
N LEU A 310 1.49 8.55 26.57
CA LEU A 310 0.93 9.91 26.63
C LEU A 310 -0.49 9.96 26.06
N LEU A 311 -0.73 9.32 24.92
CA LEU A 311 -2.07 9.28 24.33
C LEU A 311 -3.05 8.52 25.23
N LEU A 312 -2.64 7.40 25.83
CA LEU A 312 -3.46 6.68 26.81
C LEU A 312 -3.72 7.51 28.08
N THR A 313 -2.75 8.32 28.53
CA THR A 313 -2.92 9.23 29.68
C THR A 313 -4.03 10.25 29.45
N SER A 314 -4.24 10.68 28.20
CA SER A 314 -5.33 11.60 27.83
C SER A 314 -6.72 10.96 27.73
N ALA A 315 -6.83 9.63 27.86
CA ALA A 315 -8.09 8.91 27.69
C ALA A 315 -9.25 9.38 28.61
N PRO A 316 -9.03 9.72 29.90
CA PRO A 316 -10.12 10.23 30.75
C PRO A 316 -10.82 11.48 30.18
N SER A 317 -10.07 12.31 29.43
CA SER A 317 -10.59 13.53 28.81
C SER A 317 -11.12 13.31 27.40
N LEU A 318 -10.55 12.35 26.66
CA LEU A 318 -10.76 12.22 25.21
C LEU A 318 -11.55 10.98 24.78
N ALA A 319 -11.86 10.04 25.69
CA ALA A 319 -12.50 8.76 25.34
C ALA A 319 -13.85 8.87 24.63
N ALA A 320 -14.54 10.00 24.77
CA ALA A 320 -15.80 10.26 24.06
C ALA A 320 -15.59 10.61 22.56
N SER A 321 -14.40 11.05 22.15
CA SER A 321 -14.10 11.37 20.76
C SER A 321 -13.86 10.08 19.94
N PRO A 322 -14.65 9.80 18.89
CA PRO A 322 -14.42 8.63 18.04
C PRO A 322 -13.08 8.65 17.30
N ALA A 323 -12.55 9.85 17.03
CA ALA A 323 -11.24 10.03 16.41
C ALA A 323 -10.11 9.73 17.40
N PHE A 324 -10.23 10.14 18.66
CA PHE A 324 -9.30 9.72 19.71
C PHE A 324 -9.28 8.21 19.91
N ARG A 325 -10.45 7.56 19.94
CA ARG A 325 -10.52 6.10 20.06
C ARG A 325 -9.85 5.38 18.89
N TYR A 326 -9.98 5.92 17.67
CA TYR A 326 -9.29 5.41 16.49
C TYR A 326 -7.77 5.52 16.64
N ASP A 327 -7.27 6.71 16.97
CA ASP A 327 -5.83 6.96 17.04
C ASP A 327 -5.19 6.20 18.21
N LEU A 328 -5.90 6.05 19.33
CA LEU A 328 -5.46 5.21 20.45
C LEU A 328 -5.40 3.73 20.05
N LEU A 329 -6.38 3.24 19.30
CA LEU A 329 -6.38 1.87 18.78
C LEU A 329 -5.21 1.67 17.81
N ASP A 330 -5.02 2.54 16.82
CA ASP A 330 -3.95 2.42 15.82
C ASP A 330 -2.55 2.54 16.45
N LEU A 331 -2.40 3.40 17.46
CA LEU A 331 -1.13 3.51 18.20
C LEU A 331 -0.88 2.31 19.13
N THR A 332 -1.92 1.76 19.75
CA THR A 332 -1.80 0.52 20.54
C THR A 332 -1.46 -0.66 19.62
N ARG A 333 -2.11 -0.76 18.44
CA ARG A 333 -1.80 -1.72 17.39
C ARG A 333 -0.33 -1.60 16.94
N GLN A 334 0.16 -0.37 16.75
CA GLN A 334 1.58 -0.14 16.44
C GLN A 334 2.50 -0.61 17.56
N ALA A 335 2.19 -0.32 18.83
CA ALA A 335 2.99 -0.79 19.96
C ALA A 335 3.03 -2.32 20.03
N VAL A 336 1.93 -3.01 19.72
CA VAL A 336 1.92 -4.47 19.61
C VAL A 336 2.77 -4.97 18.45
N GLN A 337 2.77 -4.30 17.29
CA GLN A 337 3.67 -4.63 16.18
C GLN A 337 5.15 -4.54 16.59
N GLU A 338 5.53 -3.53 17.37
CA GLU A 338 6.90 -3.44 17.92
C GLU A 338 7.20 -4.58 18.87
N LEU A 339 6.27 -4.91 19.78
CA LEU A 339 6.41 -6.00 20.74
C LEU A 339 6.55 -7.36 20.04
N VAL A 340 5.79 -7.63 18.96
CA VAL A 340 5.94 -8.86 18.17
C VAL A 340 7.35 -8.96 17.58
N SER A 341 7.92 -7.85 17.12
CA SER A 341 9.28 -7.82 16.59
C SER A 341 10.32 -8.11 17.68
N LEU A 342 10.15 -7.54 18.87
CA LEU A 342 11.03 -7.76 20.02
C LEU A 342 10.95 -9.20 20.54
N TYR A 343 9.74 -9.75 20.70
CA TYR A 343 9.56 -11.14 21.12
C TYR A 343 10.04 -12.14 20.05
N TYR A 344 9.98 -11.80 18.76
CA TYR A 344 10.59 -12.59 17.70
C TYR A 344 12.12 -12.64 17.85
N GLU A 345 12.78 -11.52 18.17
CA GLU A 345 14.24 -11.50 18.40
C GLU A 345 14.64 -12.38 19.58
N GLU A 346 13.89 -12.35 20.68
CA GLU A 346 14.09 -13.23 21.84
C GLU A 346 13.90 -14.71 21.48
N ALA A 347 12.79 -15.05 20.79
CA ALA A 347 12.51 -16.41 20.37
C ALA A 347 13.58 -16.93 19.41
N ARG A 348 14.00 -16.12 18.43
CA ARG A 348 15.07 -16.48 17.49
C ARG A 348 16.39 -16.72 18.23
N SER A 349 16.76 -15.84 19.15
CA SER A 349 18.01 -15.97 19.92
C SER A 349 17.99 -17.21 20.81
N ALA A 350 16.87 -17.48 21.49
CA ALA A 350 16.69 -18.70 22.28
C ALA A 350 16.77 -19.97 21.43
N TYR A 351 16.16 -19.97 20.24
CA TYR A 351 16.26 -21.09 19.28
C TYR A 351 17.72 -21.33 18.85
N LEU A 352 18.45 -20.29 18.45
CA LEU A 352 19.84 -20.41 18.01
C LEU A 352 20.76 -20.89 19.14
N SER A 353 20.49 -20.50 20.38
CA SER A 353 21.19 -20.96 21.58
C SER A 353 20.68 -22.30 22.12
N LYS A 354 19.64 -22.91 21.50
CA LYS A 354 18.99 -24.15 21.95
C LYS A 354 18.39 -24.10 23.36
N GLU A 355 17.96 -22.91 23.78
CA GLU A 355 17.34 -22.66 25.09
C GLU A 355 15.82 -22.87 25.04
N LEU A 356 15.38 -24.12 25.19
CA LEU A 356 13.97 -24.51 25.01
C LEU A 356 13.01 -23.73 25.91
N THR A 357 13.35 -23.53 27.20
CA THR A 357 12.48 -22.81 28.14
C THR A 357 12.30 -21.34 27.73
N SER A 358 13.38 -20.67 27.32
CA SER A 358 13.33 -19.29 26.84
C SER A 358 12.57 -19.16 25.53
N LEU A 359 12.75 -20.13 24.62
CA LEU A 359 12.01 -20.21 23.36
C LEU A 359 10.50 -20.36 23.59
N LEU A 360 10.10 -21.29 24.47
CA LEU A 360 8.70 -21.51 24.83
C LEU A 360 8.09 -20.30 25.52
N ARG A 361 8.86 -19.58 26.35
CA ARG A 361 8.40 -18.35 27.01
C ARG A 361 8.18 -17.22 26.02
N ALA A 362 9.20 -16.88 25.22
CA ALA A 362 9.12 -15.77 24.27
C ALA A 362 8.11 -16.04 23.15
N GLY A 363 8.17 -17.23 22.55
CA GLY A 363 7.20 -17.68 21.56
C GLY A 363 5.79 -17.82 22.14
N GLY A 364 5.70 -18.31 23.37
CA GLY A 364 4.47 -18.44 24.14
C GLY A 364 3.71 -17.12 24.22
N VAL A 365 4.38 -16.08 24.70
CA VAL A 365 3.81 -14.73 24.79
C VAL A 365 3.44 -14.20 23.41
N LEU A 366 4.30 -14.36 22.40
CA LEU A 366 4.04 -13.86 21.04
C LEU A 366 2.73 -14.43 20.47
N ALA A 367 2.61 -15.76 20.39
CA ALA A 367 1.53 -16.40 19.64
C ALA A 367 0.25 -16.69 20.45
N TYR A 368 0.36 -16.80 21.77
CA TYR A 368 -0.77 -17.19 22.64
C TYR A 368 -1.26 -16.07 23.54
N GLU A 369 -0.54 -14.95 23.64
CA GLU A 369 -0.99 -13.80 24.43
C GLU A 369 -1.07 -12.52 23.58
N LEU A 370 0.01 -12.16 22.90
CA LEU A 370 0.16 -10.87 22.24
C LEU A 370 -0.70 -10.77 20.96
N LEU A 371 -0.66 -11.77 20.09
CA LEU A 371 -1.50 -11.80 18.89
C LEU A 371 -3.01 -11.95 19.20
N PRO A 372 -3.45 -12.79 20.16
CA PRO A 372 -4.84 -12.80 20.61
C PRO A 372 -5.29 -11.46 21.21
N ALA A 373 -4.44 -10.80 22.02
CA ALA A 373 -4.76 -9.49 22.57
C ALA A 373 -4.88 -8.41 21.50
N LEU A 374 -4.08 -8.50 20.43
CA LEU A 374 -4.20 -7.63 19.26
C LEU A 374 -5.56 -7.82 18.57
N ASP A 375 -5.95 -9.07 18.29
CA ASP A 375 -7.22 -9.36 17.63
C ASP A 375 -8.41 -8.84 18.46
N GLU A 376 -8.39 -9.05 19.78
CA GLU A 376 -9.42 -8.57 20.71
C GLU A 376 -9.50 -7.03 20.72
N LEU A 377 -8.35 -6.33 20.75
CA LEU A 377 -8.30 -4.87 20.67
C LEU A 377 -8.91 -4.37 19.35
N LEU A 378 -8.47 -4.93 18.23
CA LEU A 378 -8.95 -4.55 16.89
C LEU A 378 -10.47 -4.82 16.78
N ALA A 379 -10.97 -5.86 17.45
CA ALA A 379 -12.39 -6.23 17.45
C ALA A 379 -13.30 -5.19 18.14
N SER A 380 -12.73 -4.25 18.90
CA SER A 380 -13.49 -3.24 19.66
C SER A 380 -13.95 -2.03 18.83
N ASP A 381 -13.56 -1.95 17.56
CA ASP A 381 -13.92 -0.85 16.68
C ASP A 381 -14.26 -1.33 15.27
N SER A 382 -15.41 -0.90 14.72
CA SER A 382 -15.89 -1.33 13.41
C SER A 382 -14.92 -1.02 12.26
N ARG A 383 -14.05 -0.03 12.43
CA ARG A 383 -13.05 0.39 11.42
C ARG A 383 -11.88 -0.58 11.29
N PHE A 384 -11.71 -1.51 12.23
CA PHE A 384 -10.63 -2.49 12.26
C PHE A 384 -11.11 -3.95 12.18
N LEU A 385 -12.32 -4.19 11.66
CA LEU A 385 -12.86 -5.53 11.48
C LEU A 385 -12.71 -6.03 10.05
N LEU A 386 -12.23 -7.27 9.87
CA LEU A 386 -12.30 -7.94 8.57
C LEU A 386 -13.76 -8.06 8.10
N GLY A 387 -14.67 -8.36 9.03
CA GLY A 387 -16.10 -8.50 8.73
C GLY A 387 -16.73 -7.22 8.17
N SER A 388 -16.29 -6.03 8.58
CA SER A 388 -16.80 -4.77 8.02
C SER A 388 -16.55 -4.67 6.51
N TRP A 389 -15.38 -5.10 6.04
CA TRP A 389 -15.07 -5.10 4.61
C TRP A 389 -15.71 -6.26 3.87
N LEU A 390 -15.73 -7.46 4.46
CA LEU A 390 -16.40 -8.61 3.84
C LEU A 390 -17.90 -8.39 3.71
N GLU A 391 -18.56 -7.73 4.65
CA GLU A 391 -19.97 -7.35 4.50
C GLU A 391 -20.19 -6.33 3.36
N GLN A 392 -19.25 -5.44 3.07
CA GLN A 392 -19.33 -4.59 1.87
C GLN A 392 -19.25 -5.42 0.59
N ALA A 393 -18.35 -6.42 0.55
CA ALA A 393 -18.25 -7.36 -0.57
C ALA A 393 -19.55 -8.16 -0.73
N ARG A 394 -20.16 -8.63 0.36
CA ARG A 394 -21.47 -9.31 0.32
C ARG A 394 -22.60 -8.37 -0.13
N ALA A 395 -22.61 -7.13 0.31
CA ALA A 395 -23.65 -6.15 -0.04
C ALA A 395 -23.60 -5.74 -1.52
N ALA A 396 -22.44 -5.87 -2.17
CA ALA A 396 -22.29 -5.65 -3.61
C ALA A 396 -22.84 -6.83 -4.45
N ALA A 397 -22.97 -8.02 -3.85
CA ALA A 397 -23.45 -9.21 -4.54
C ALA A 397 -24.98 -9.31 -4.55
N VAL A 398 -25.52 -9.99 -5.56
CA VAL A 398 -26.97 -10.20 -5.71
C VAL A 398 -27.45 -11.60 -5.31
N SER A 399 -26.52 -12.48 -4.91
CA SER A 399 -26.82 -13.84 -4.44
C SER A 399 -25.79 -14.33 -3.41
N GLU A 400 -26.13 -15.36 -2.63
CA GLU A 400 -25.18 -15.94 -1.66
C GLU A 400 -23.93 -16.53 -2.33
N ALA A 401 -24.08 -17.16 -3.50
CA ALA A 401 -22.95 -17.73 -4.24
C ALA A 401 -21.99 -16.63 -4.73
N GLU A 402 -22.54 -15.52 -5.20
CA GLU A 402 -21.73 -14.36 -5.62
C GLU A 402 -21.10 -13.65 -4.42
N ALA A 403 -21.81 -13.55 -3.29
CA ALA A 403 -21.29 -13.01 -2.05
C ALA A 403 -20.11 -13.85 -1.52
N ASP A 404 -20.23 -15.17 -1.52
CA ASP A 404 -19.15 -16.09 -1.17
C ASP A 404 -17.94 -15.93 -2.10
N PHE A 405 -18.19 -15.74 -3.41
CA PHE A 405 -17.13 -15.45 -4.38
C PHE A 405 -16.43 -14.11 -4.09
N TYR A 406 -17.16 -13.02 -3.84
CA TYR A 406 -16.57 -11.72 -3.53
C TYR A 406 -15.81 -11.70 -2.19
N GLU A 407 -16.29 -12.42 -1.18
CA GLU A 407 -15.51 -12.61 0.05
C GLU A 407 -14.21 -13.38 -0.22
N GLN A 408 -14.26 -14.45 -1.01
CA GLN A 408 -13.07 -15.23 -1.36
C GLN A 408 -12.05 -14.37 -2.15
N ASN A 409 -12.51 -13.51 -3.07
CA ASN A 409 -11.66 -12.54 -3.77
C ASN A 409 -10.97 -11.60 -2.77
N SER A 410 -11.73 -11.08 -1.81
CA SER A 410 -11.20 -10.19 -0.76
C SER A 410 -10.15 -10.89 0.11
N ARG A 411 -10.39 -12.14 0.52
CA ARG A 411 -9.41 -12.93 1.29
C ARG A 411 -8.14 -13.20 0.50
N TYR A 412 -8.24 -13.55 -0.79
CA TYR A 412 -7.08 -13.69 -1.67
C TYR A 412 -6.27 -12.40 -1.72
N GLN A 413 -6.92 -11.26 -2.04
CA GLN A 413 -6.26 -9.97 -2.20
C GLN A 413 -5.39 -9.59 -1.00
N LEU A 414 -5.87 -9.86 0.22
CA LEU A 414 -5.16 -9.56 1.46
C LEU A 414 -3.95 -10.43 1.78
N THR A 415 -3.92 -11.64 1.22
CA THR A 415 -3.06 -12.71 1.72
C THR A 415 -2.19 -13.26 0.61
N LEU A 416 -2.59 -14.35 -0.04
CA LEU A 416 -1.79 -15.00 -1.09
C LEU A 416 -1.70 -14.16 -2.38
N TRP A 417 -2.65 -13.24 -2.58
CA TRP A 417 -2.86 -12.40 -3.77
C TRP A 417 -3.20 -13.21 -5.03
N GLY A 418 -2.36 -14.17 -5.39
CA GLY A 418 -2.60 -15.19 -6.41
C GLY A 418 -2.72 -16.61 -5.85
N PRO A 419 -3.00 -17.60 -6.71
CA PRO A 419 -3.27 -18.98 -6.30
C PRO A 419 -2.08 -19.66 -5.61
N GLU A 420 -0.85 -19.24 -5.89
CA GLU A 420 0.38 -19.86 -5.39
C GLU A 420 1.11 -18.97 -4.36
N GLY A 421 0.45 -17.96 -3.81
CA GLY A 421 1.12 -16.96 -2.97
C GLY A 421 1.97 -15.99 -3.79
N ASN A 422 1.56 -15.71 -5.03
CA ASN A 422 2.33 -15.00 -6.04
C ASN A 422 2.86 -13.63 -5.58
N ILE A 423 2.10 -12.91 -4.76
CA ILE A 423 2.52 -11.63 -4.15
C ILE A 423 2.17 -11.62 -2.65
N LEU A 424 2.62 -12.68 -1.96
CA LEU A 424 2.29 -12.99 -0.58
C LEU A 424 2.40 -11.78 0.38
N ASP A 425 1.32 -11.53 1.11
CA ASP A 425 1.17 -10.48 2.14
C ASP A 425 1.42 -9.07 1.61
N TYR A 426 1.32 -8.81 0.30
CA TYR A 426 1.55 -7.49 -0.28
C TYR A 426 0.57 -6.45 0.24
N ALA A 427 -0.73 -6.78 0.19
CA ALA A 427 -1.83 -5.94 0.65
C ALA A 427 -2.28 -6.32 2.07
N ASN A 428 -1.33 -6.71 2.93
CA ASN A 428 -1.60 -7.08 4.31
C ASN A 428 -2.42 -6.02 5.05
N LYS A 429 -3.18 -6.45 6.06
CA LYS A 429 -3.93 -5.57 6.96
C LYS A 429 -3.77 -6.03 8.39
N GLN A 430 -4.14 -5.20 9.35
CA GLN A 430 -4.19 -5.58 10.76
C GLN A 430 -5.62 -5.37 11.21
N LEU A 431 -6.45 -6.37 10.89
CA LEU A 431 -7.88 -6.39 11.17
C LEU A 431 -8.22 -7.57 12.07
N ALA A 432 -9.21 -7.39 12.94
CA ALA A 432 -9.77 -8.47 13.73
C ALA A 432 -10.34 -9.57 12.81
N GLY A 433 -10.16 -10.82 13.21
CA GLY A 433 -10.44 -12.01 12.39
C GLY A 433 -9.27 -12.37 11.46
N LEU A 434 -8.66 -11.40 10.77
CA LEU A 434 -7.47 -11.65 9.96
C LEU A 434 -6.26 -11.97 10.85
N VAL A 435 -6.08 -11.24 11.96
CA VAL A 435 -5.03 -11.55 12.95
C VAL A 435 -5.27 -12.91 13.58
N ALA A 436 -6.48 -13.19 14.07
CA ALA A 436 -6.79 -14.48 14.69
C ALA A 436 -6.68 -15.69 13.76
N ASN A 437 -7.10 -15.58 12.49
CA ASN A 437 -7.26 -16.74 11.61
C ASN A 437 -6.25 -16.84 10.47
N TYR A 438 -5.42 -15.81 10.24
CA TYR A 438 -4.36 -15.86 9.24
C TYR A 438 -2.97 -15.65 9.85
N TYR A 439 -2.72 -14.55 10.57
CA TYR A 439 -1.38 -14.30 11.11
C TYR A 439 -1.04 -15.19 12.31
N THR A 440 -1.96 -15.35 13.27
CA THR A 440 -1.73 -16.13 14.49
C THR A 440 -1.42 -17.60 14.21
N PRO A 441 -2.16 -18.32 13.34
CA PRO A 441 -1.85 -19.72 13.03
C PRO A 441 -0.46 -19.92 12.41
N ARG A 442 0.00 -18.98 11.58
CA ARG A 442 1.35 -19.02 10.97
C ARG A 442 2.43 -18.94 12.05
N TRP A 443 2.26 -18.02 13.00
CA TRP A 443 3.18 -17.86 14.14
C TRP A 443 3.17 -19.06 15.09
N ARG A 444 2.00 -19.65 15.38
CA ARG A 444 1.92 -20.88 16.17
C ARG A 444 2.68 -22.03 15.53
N LEU A 445 2.41 -22.31 14.26
CA LEU A 445 3.09 -23.36 13.51
C LEU A 445 4.62 -23.16 13.50
N PHE A 446 5.07 -21.91 13.33
CA PHE A 446 6.50 -21.60 13.33
C PHE A 446 7.14 -21.90 14.68
N LEU A 447 6.55 -21.42 15.77
CA LEU A 447 7.10 -21.59 17.12
C LEU A 447 7.06 -23.04 17.60
N GLU A 448 6.00 -23.78 17.26
CA GLU A 448 5.91 -25.22 17.49
C GLU A 448 7.03 -25.95 16.74
N ALA A 449 7.24 -25.64 15.46
CA ALA A 449 8.32 -26.25 14.67
C ALA A 449 9.72 -25.92 15.21
N LEU A 450 9.94 -24.71 15.74
CA LEU A 450 11.21 -24.35 16.39
C LEU A 450 11.40 -25.10 17.71
N ALA A 451 10.36 -25.22 18.54
CA ALA A 451 10.42 -25.94 19.80
C ALA A 451 10.68 -27.44 19.58
N ASP A 452 9.98 -28.05 18.61
CA ASP A 452 10.20 -29.44 18.21
C ASP A 452 11.62 -29.67 17.69
N SER A 453 12.13 -28.73 16.89
CA SER A 453 13.50 -28.76 16.39
C SER A 453 14.53 -28.79 17.53
N VAL A 454 14.36 -27.94 18.56
CA VAL A 454 15.24 -27.93 19.73
C VAL A 454 15.08 -29.21 20.56
N ALA A 455 13.85 -29.65 20.82
CA ALA A 455 13.55 -30.81 21.65
C ALA A 455 14.08 -32.12 21.05
N GLN A 456 14.00 -32.28 19.73
CA GLN A 456 14.44 -33.49 19.01
C GLN A 456 15.90 -33.40 18.55
N GLY A 457 16.53 -32.23 18.62
CA GLY A 457 17.87 -32.01 18.09
C GLY A 457 17.96 -32.05 16.56
N ILE A 458 16.84 -31.90 15.85
CA ILE A 458 16.75 -31.91 14.38
C ILE A 458 16.67 -30.47 13.89
N PRO A 459 17.53 -30.00 12.98
CA PRO A 459 17.50 -28.61 12.51
C PRO A 459 16.17 -28.23 11.82
N PHE A 460 15.64 -27.04 12.13
CA PHE A 460 14.49 -26.46 11.42
C PHE A 460 14.78 -26.31 9.92
N GLN A 461 13.82 -26.72 9.09
CA GLN A 461 13.91 -26.62 7.64
C GLN A 461 12.83 -25.68 7.09
N GLN A 462 13.25 -24.49 6.63
CA GLN A 462 12.33 -23.46 6.13
C GLN A 462 11.43 -23.98 4.99
N HIS A 463 11.96 -24.76 4.04
CA HIS A 463 11.16 -25.30 2.92
C HIS A 463 10.02 -26.22 3.38
N GLN A 464 10.23 -27.01 4.43
CA GLN A 464 9.17 -27.87 4.95
C GLN A 464 8.12 -27.04 5.68
N PHE A 465 8.54 -26.04 6.47
CA PHE A 465 7.62 -25.09 7.08
C PHE A 465 6.82 -24.32 6.03
N ASP A 466 7.45 -23.85 4.96
CA ASP A 466 6.80 -23.08 3.89
C ASP A 466 5.67 -23.87 3.20
N LYS A 467 5.87 -25.18 3.00
CA LYS A 467 4.80 -26.07 2.51
C LYS A 467 3.65 -26.20 3.50
N ASN A 468 3.97 -26.37 4.78
CA ASN A 468 2.99 -26.58 5.83
C ASN A 468 2.16 -25.31 6.09
N VAL A 469 2.83 -24.16 6.19
CA VAL A 469 2.18 -22.86 6.45
C VAL A 469 1.31 -22.42 5.27
N PHE A 470 1.70 -22.75 4.03
CA PHE A 470 0.87 -22.47 2.86
C PHE A 470 -0.50 -23.14 2.93
N GLN A 471 -0.61 -24.34 3.53
CA GLN A 471 -1.91 -24.99 3.74
C GLN A 471 -2.81 -24.18 4.69
N LEU A 472 -2.24 -23.58 5.74
CA LEU A 472 -2.99 -22.71 6.66
C LEU A 472 -3.42 -21.40 5.97
N GLU A 473 -2.52 -20.81 5.21
CA GLU A 473 -2.78 -19.58 4.44
C GLU A 473 -3.91 -19.80 3.40
N GLN A 474 -3.88 -20.92 2.68
CA GLN A 474 -4.92 -21.30 1.73
C GLN A 474 -6.24 -21.67 2.43
N ALA A 475 -6.18 -22.38 3.57
CA ALA A 475 -7.36 -22.74 4.33
C ALA A 475 -8.14 -21.51 4.82
N PHE A 476 -7.44 -20.44 5.24
CA PHE A 476 -8.08 -19.16 5.58
C PHE A 476 -8.88 -18.59 4.40
N ILE A 477 -8.32 -18.62 3.19
CA ILE A 477 -8.98 -18.07 2.00
C ILE A 477 -10.21 -18.88 1.59
N LEU A 478 -10.07 -20.20 1.57
CA LEU A 478 -11.12 -21.12 1.10
C LEU A 478 -12.20 -21.37 2.15
N SER A 479 -11.96 -20.98 3.40
CA SER A 479 -12.96 -21.04 4.45
C SER A 479 -14.16 -20.16 4.13
N LYS A 480 -15.36 -20.70 4.32
CA LYS A 480 -16.63 -19.96 4.27
C LYS A 480 -16.99 -19.30 5.61
N GLN A 481 -16.02 -19.19 6.52
CA GLN A 481 -16.24 -18.55 7.81
C GLN A 481 -16.65 -17.08 7.62
N ARG A 482 -17.76 -16.71 8.26
CA ARG A 482 -18.24 -15.34 8.36
C ARG A 482 -17.55 -14.64 9.54
N TYR A 483 -17.35 -13.33 9.39
CA TYR A 483 -16.66 -12.50 10.37
C TYR A 483 -17.60 -11.43 10.92
N PRO A 484 -17.53 -11.10 12.22
CA PRO A 484 -18.37 -10.04 12.79
C PRO A 484 -18.09 -8.67 12.14
N SER A 485 -19.16 -7.95 11.82
CA SER A 485 -19.11 -6.55 11.36
C SER A 485 -19.51 -5.53 12.43
N GLN A 486 -19.81 -6.01 13.65
CA GLN A 486 -20.12 -5.19 14.82
C GLN A 486 -18.99 -5.26 15.83
N PRO A 487 -18.60 -4.14 16.45
CA PRO A 487 -17.53 -4.11 17.43
C PRO A 487 -17.93 -4.82 18.73
N ARG A 488 -16.92 -5.34 19.45
CA ARG A 488 -17.09 -6.00 20.75
C ARG A 488 -16.00 -5.55 21.72
N GLY A 489 -16.41 -5.21 22.94
CA GLY A 489 -15.52 -4.75 24.00
C GLY A 489 -15.31 -3.23 23.97
N ASP A 490 -14.50 -2.72 24.91
CA ASP A 490 -14.14 -1.31 24.97
C ASP A 490 -12.65 -1.10 24.63
N THR A 491 -12.41 -0.27 23.62
CA THR A 491 -11.07 0.04 23.09
C THR A 491 -10.14 0.62 24.14
N VAL A 492 -10.62 1.54 24.99
CA VAL A 492 -9.78 2.22 25.98
C VAL A 492 -9.36 1.23 27.07
N ASP A 493 -10.29 0.42 27.57
CA ASP A 493 -10.03 -0.61 28.57
C ASP A 493 -9.06 -1.68 28.05
N LEU A 494 -9.25 -2.16 26.82
CA LEU A 494 -8.37 -3.15 26.20
C LEU A 494 -6.97 -2.58 25.95
N ALA A 495 -6.87 -1.36 25.41
CA ALA A 495 -5.60 -0.68 25.22
C ALA A 495 -4.86 -0.51 26.56
N LYS A 496 -5.58 -0.14 27.63
CA LYS A 496 -5.02 -0.01 28.98
C LYS A 496 -4.53 -1.34 29.55
N LYS A 497 -5.27 -2.44 29.36
CA LYS A 497 -4.84 -3.78 29.80
C LYS A 497 -3.54 -4.21 29.11
N ILE A 498 -3.45 -4.01 27.79
CA ILE A 498 -2.24 -4.30 27.01
C ILE A 498 -1.08 -3.43 27.51
N PHE A 499 -1.31 -2.13 27.71
CA PHE A 499 -0.31 -1.20 28.24
C PHE A 499 0.25 -1.66 29.58
N LEU A 500 -0.62 -1.88 30.58
CA LEU A 500 -0.20 -2.25 31.94
C LEU A 500 0.59 -3.56 31.98
N LYS A 501 0.31 -4.48 31.04
CA LYS A 501 1.00 -5.78 30.98
C LYS A 501 2.37 -5.70 30.31
N TYR A 502 2.48 -4.98 29.19
CA TYR A 502 3.67 -5.07 28.33
C TYR A 502 4.59 -3.85 28.38
N TYR A 503 4.08 -2.65 28.69
CA TYR A 503 4.93 -1.46 28.77
C TYR A 503 6.02 -1.56 29.87
N PRO A 504 5.75 -2.08 31.08
CA PRO A 504 6.80 -2.27 32.09
C PRO A 504 7.90 -3.26 31.66
N ARG A 505 7.54 -4.30 30.88
CA ARG A 505 8.50 -5.28 30.35
C ARG A 505 9.47 -4.64 29.37
N TRP A 506 8.95 -3.77 28.50
CA TRP A 506 9.76 -2.97 27.58
C TRP A 506 10.75 -2.08 28.34
N VAL A 507 10.27 -1.30 29.31
CA VAL A 507 11.14 -0.39 30.09
C VAL A 507 12.23 -1.16 30.85
N ALA A 508 11.89 -2.33 31.40
CA ALA A 508 12.83 -3.16 32.16
C ALA A 508 13.73 -4.06 31.28
N GLY A 509 13.45 -4.19 29.98
CA GLY A 509 14.13 -5.15 29.10
C GLY A 509 13.97 -6.61 29.54
N SER A 510 12.83 -6.97 30.15
CA SER A 510 12.58 -8.31 30.70
C SER A 510 11.39 -8.98 30.01
N TRP A 511 11.68 -9.91 29.10
CA TRP A 511 10.70 -10.47 28.15
C TRP A 511 9.97 -11.72 28.65
#